data_AF-A0ABD2ZXB6-F1
#
_entry.id   AF-A0ABD2ZXB6-F1
#
_cell.length_a   1.000
_cell.length_b   1.000
_cell.length_c   1.000
_cell.angle_alpha   90.00
_cell.angle_beta   90.00
_cell.angle_gamma   90.00
#
_symmetry.space_group_name_H-M   'P 1'
#
loop_
_entity.id
_entity.type
_entity.pdbx_description
1 polymer ?
#
loop_
_entity_poly.entity_id
_entity_poly.type
_entity_poly.pdbx_seq_one_letter_code
_entity_poly.pdbx_strand_id
1 'polypeptide(L)'
;MKAVEFCFPQLFPSNEAQENISKVRTIIFELYDEYVAANDHDQLGKRKISQVGDSSMDAIIYSSTSGWNDFDNFLRQSETFEPKKSELVDYLEKGPQKNGPNANPSVKTSKEISLPIS
;
A
#
# COMPACT_ATOMS: atom_id res chain seq x y z
N MET A 1 -3.34 -6.30 -10.33
CA MET A 1 -4.36 -7.04 -9.57
C MET A 1 -4.15 -8.54 -9.79
N LYS A 2 -3.29 -9.15 -8.96
CA LYS A 2 -2.70 -10.47 -9.27
C LYS A 2 -3.69 -11.61 -9.44
N ALA A 3 -4.74 -11.66 -8.63
CA ALA A 3 -5.78 -12.68 -8.75
C ALA A 3 -6.52 -12.61 -10.11
N VAL A 4 -6.85 -11.41 -10.57
CA VAL A 4 -7.52 -11.19 -11.87
C VAL A 4 -6.58 -11.56 -13.02
N GLU A 5 -5.32 -11.12 -12.94
CA GLU A 5 -4.27 -11.44 -13.92
C GLU A 5 -3.99 -12.96 -14.00
N PHE A 6 -4.15 -13.69 -12.91
CA PHE A 6 -3.97 -15.14 -12.85
C PHE A 6 -5.19 -15.92 -13.34
N CYS A 7 -6.39 -15.54 -12.93
CA CYS A 7 -7.61 -16.29 -13.20
C CYS A 7 -8.17 -16.06 -14.61
N PHE A 8 -8.11 -14.83 -15.12
CA PHE A 8 -8.81 -14.47 -16.37
C PHE A 8 -8.26 -15.21 -17.60
N PRO A 9 -6.94 -15.43 -17.75
CA PRO A 9 -6.41 -16.26 -18.83
C PRO A 9 -6.85 -17.73 -18.77
N GLN A 10 -7.30 -18.23 -17.61
CA GLN A 10 -7.82 -19.59 -17.44
C GLN A 10 -9.32 -19.68 -17.76
N LEU A 11 -10.03 -18.56 -17.65
CA LEU A 11 -11.49 -18.47 -17.81
C LEU A 11 -11.90 -18.01 -19.20
N PHE A 12 -11.08 -17.21 -19.87
CA PHE A 12 -11.41 -16.57 -21.15
C PHE A 12 -10.33 -16.81 -22.22
N PRO A 13 -10.70 -16.77 -23.51
CA PRO A 13 -9.73 -16.73 -24.61
C PRO A 13 -8.75 -15.55 -24.45
N SER A 14 -7.53 -15.68 -24.97
CA SER A 14 -6.45 -14.72 -24.71
C SER A 14 -6.78 -13.27 -25.05
N ASN A 15 -7.54 -13.02 -26.12
CA ASN A 15 -7.96 -11.66 -26.50
C ASN A 15 -8.97 -11.08 -25.50
N GLU A 16 -9.96 -11.88 -25.12
CA GLU A 16 -11.02 -11.50 -24.19
C GLU A 16 -10.49 -11.38 -22.76
N ALA A 17 -9.56 -12.24 -22.34
CA ALA A 17 -8.92 -12.19 -21.04
C ALA A 17 -8.25 -10.83 -20.80
N GLN A 18 -7.45 -10.34 -21.77
CA GLN A 18 -6.76 -9.06 -21.65
C GLN A 18 -7.72 -7.87 -21.60
N GLU A 19 -8.77 -7.90 -22.43
CA GLU A 19 -9.82 -6.89 -22.42
C GLU A 19 -10.55 -6.86 -21.06
N ASN A 20 -10.92 -8.04 -20.55
CA ASN A 20 -11.64 -8.18 -19.29
C ASN A 20 -10.78 -7.80 -18.08
N ILE A 21 -9.48 -8.15 -18.06
CA ILE A 21 -8.53 -7.69 -17.04
C ILE A 21 -8.48 -6.15 -17.02
N SER A 22 -8.40 -5.53 -18.19
CA SER A 22 -8.34 -4.07 -18.32
C SER A 22 -9.62 -3.41 -17.83
N LYS A 23 -10.80 -3.93 -18.22
CA LYS A 23 -12.10 -3.43 -17.75
C LYS A 23 -12.25 -3.50 -16.23
N VAL A 24 -11.94 -4.65 -15.64
CA VAL A 24 -12.04 -4.84 -14.18
C VAL A 24 -11.11 -3.86 -13.45
N ARG A 25 -9.89 -3.68 -13.96
CA ARG A 25 -8.94 -2.73 -13.40
C ARG A 25 -9.50 -1.30 -13.45
N THR A 26 -9.99 -0.87 -14.60
CA THR A 26 -10.57 0.46 -14.78
C THR A 26 -11.73 0.70 -13.82
N ILE A 27 -12.72 -0.19 -13.79
CA ILE A 27 -13.92 -0.04 -12.95
C ILE A 27 -13.56 0.08 -11.45
N ILE A 28 -12.59 -0.70 -10.97
CA ILE A 28 -12.19 -0.68 -9.56
C ILE A 28 -11.47 0.62 -9.20
N PHE A 29 -10.63 1.15 -10.09
CA PHE A 29 -9.99 2.45 -9.86
C PHE A 29 -10.99 3.60 -9.95
N GLU A 30 -11.91 3.57 -10.92
CA GLU A 30 -13.01 4.55 -11.01
C GLU A 30 -13.87 4.54 -9.75
N LEU A 31 -14.27 3.36 -9.26
CA LEU A 31 -15.04 3.24 -8.01
C LEU A 31 -14.28 3.77 -6.79
N TYR A 32 -12.96 3.55 -6.74
CA TYR A 32 -12.12 4.09 -5.68
C TYR A 32 -12.05 5.62 -5.74
N ASP A 33 -11.87 6.19 -6.93
CA ASP A 33 -11.83 7.64 -7.13
C ASP A 33 -13.18 8.29 -6.74
N GLU A 34 -14.31 7.66 -7.10
CA GLU A 34 -15.64 8.07 -6.66
C GLU A 34 -15.79 8.02 -5.13
N TYR A 35 -15.30 6.95 -4.49
CA TYR A 35 -15.29 6.82 -3.04
C TYR A 35 -14.46 7.95 -2.40
N VAL A 36 -13.25 8.23 -2.88
CA VAL A 36 -12.39 9.30 -2.35
C VAL A 36 -13.09 10.66 -2.49
N ALA A 37 -13.62 10.97 -3.68
CA ALA A 37 -14.32 12.22 -3.94
C ALA A 37 -15.54 12.41 -3.03
N ALA A 38 -16.32 11.36 -2.80
CA ALA A 38 -17.47 11.39 -1.89
C ALA A 38 -17.04 11.62 -0.42
N ASN A 39 -15.95 11.00 0.02
CA ASN A 39 -15.48 11.13 1.40
C ASN A 39 -14.79 12.46 1.69
N ASP A 40 -14.13 13.06 0.71
CA ASP A 40 -13.56 14.41 0.82
C ASP A 40 -14.66 15.47 0.88
N HIS A 41 -15.78 15.27 0.16
CA HIS A 41 -16.94 16.16 0.23
C HIS A 41 -17.73 16.01 1.55
N ASP A 42 -17.79 14.79 2.11
CA ASP A 42 -18.51 14.47 3.35
C ASP A 42 -17.79 14.92 4.64
N GLN A 43 -16.51 15.30 4.60
CA GLN A 43 -15.84 15.92 5.76
C GLN A 43 -16.47 17.27 6.14
N LEU A 44 -17.28 17.88 5.25
CA LEU A 44 -18.02 19.11 5.54
C LEU A 44 -19.40 18.86 6.19
N GLY A 45 -19.89 17.61 6.27
CA GLY A 45 -21.25 17.36 6.76
C GLY A 45 -21.54 15.92 7.18
N LYS A 46 -21.27 15.59 8.45
CA LYS A 46 -21.88 14.49 9.25
C LYS A 46 -22.27 13.22 8.46
N ARG A 47 -21.31 12.32 8.25
CA ARG A 47 -21.59 10.98 7.71
C ARG A 47 -22.31 10.10 8.75
N LYS A 48 -23.56 9.72 8.50
CA LYS A 48 -24.21 8.59 9.21
C LYS A 48 -23.68 7.31 8.57
N ILE A 49 -22.90 6.55 9.34
CA ILE A 49 -22.45 5.21 8.96
C ILE A 49 -23.69 4.30 8.99
N SER A 50 -24.26 4.01 7.83
CA SER A 50 -25.19 2.89 7.66
C SER A 50 -24.38 1.61 7.81
N GLN A 51 -24.67 0.87 8.88
CA GLN A 51 -24.10 -0.44 9.15
C GLN A 51 -24.49 -1.39 8.00
N VAL A 52 -23.54 -1.68 7.11
CA VAL A 52 -23.69 -2.74 6.12
C VAL A 52 -23.74 -4.05 6.89
N GLY A 53 -24.86 -4.76 6.77
CA GLY A 53 -25.07 -6.04 7.42
C GLY A 53 -23.99 -7.04 7.02
N ASP A 54 -23.40 -7.69 8.02
CA ASP A 54 -22.46 -8.79 7.87
C ASP A 54 -23.15 -9.96 7.16
N SER A 55 -23.08 -9.98 5.83
CA SER A 55 -23.47 -11.16 5.06
C SER A 55 -22.31 -12.13 5.12
N SER A 56 -22.35 -13.01 6.13
CA SER A 56 -21.50 -14.19 6.20
C SER A 56 -21.77 -15.05 4.96
N MET A 57 -20.95 -14.85 3.93
CA MET A 57 -20.91 -15.74 2.78
C MET A 57 -20.19 -17.00 3.26
N ASP A 58 -20.95 -18.04 3.60
CA ASP A 58 -20.41 -19.39 3.81
C ASP A 58 -19.80 -19.86 2.49
N ALA A 59 -18.54 -19.49 2.26
CA ALA A 59 -17.76 -19.97 1.15
C ALA A 59 -17.59 -21.47 1.35
N ILE A 60 -18.24 -22.27 0.50
CA ILE A 60 -17.96 -23.70 0.38
C ILE A 60 -16.52 -23.80 -0.13
N ILE A 61 -15.57 -23.91 0.80
CA ILE A 61 -14.16 -24.18 0.49
C ILE A 61 -14.11 -25.62 -0.01
N TYR A 62 -14.33 -25.81 -1.31
CA TYR A 62 -13.87 -27.03 -1.97
C TYR A 62 -12.35 -27.04 -1.81
N SER A 63 -11.85 -27.98 -1.00
CA SER A 63 -10.43 -28.20 -0.73
C SER A 63 -9.73 -28.79 -1.97
N SER A 64 -9.84 -28.11 -3.12
CA SER A 64 -9.00 -28.32 -4.27
C SER A 64 -7.76 -27.47 -4.05
N THR A 65 -6.81 -28.01 -3.28
CA THR A 65 -5.51 -27.37 -2.96
C THR A 65 -4.65 -27.07 -4.20
N SER A 66 -5.01 -27.58 -5.38
CA SER A 66 -4.25 -27.40 -6.62
C SER A 66 -4.20 -25.94 -7.10
N GLY A 67 -5.34 -25.23 -7.13
CA GLY A 67 -5.39 -23.87 -7.70
C GLY A 67 -4.64 -22.82 -6.88
N TRP A 68 -4.63 -22.95 -5.55
CA TRP A 68 -3.92 -22.04 -4.65
C TRP A 68 -2.41 -22.20 -4.73
N ASN A 69 -1.91 -23.43 -4.89
CA ASN A 69 -0.48 -23.68 -5.04
C ASN A 69 0.06 -23.09 -6.36
N ASP A 70 -0.70 -23.18 -7.45
CA ASP A 70 -0.33 -22.57 -8.72
C ASP A 70 -0.36 -21.04 -8.65
N PHE A 71 -1.32 -20.47 -7.91
CA PHE A 71 -1.38 -19.04 -7.64
C PHE A 71 -0.18 -18.55 -6.80
N ASP A 72 0.19 -19.27 -5.74
CA ASP A 72 1.38 -18.96 -4.93
C ASP A 72 2.66 -19.00 -5.76
N ASN A 73 2.80 -19.99 -6.64
CA ASN A 73 3.92 -20.08 -7.57
C ASN A 73 3.93 -18.90 -8.55
N PHE A 74 2.76 -18.50 -9.06
CA PHE A 74 2.63 -17.32 -9.91
C PHE A 74 3.05 -16.04 -9.17
N LEU A 75 2.65 -15.87 -7.91
CA LEU A 75 3.05 -14.72 -7.09
C LEU A 75 4.57 -14.66 -6.94
N ARG A 76 5.21 -15.78 -6.55
CA ARG A 76 6.68 -15.87 -6.40
C ARG A 76 7.44 -15.51 -7.66
N GLN A 77 6.94 -15.88 -8.84
CA GLN A 77 7.56 -15.51 -10.12
C GLN A 77 7.36 -14.04 -10.46
N SER A 78 6.16 -13.53 -10.16
CA SER A 78 5.77 -12.17 -10.51
C SER A 78 6.31 -11.10 -9.53
N GLU A 79 6.72 -11.52 -8.34
CA GLU A 79 7.31 -10.70 -7.27
C GLU A 79 8.82 -10.92 -7.23
N THR A 80 9.50 -10.56 -8.31
CA THR A 80 10.97 -10.66 -8.43
C THR A 80 11.71 -9.55 -7.68
N PHE A 81 11.04 -8.82 -6.79
CA PHE A 81 11.70 -7.79 -5.98
C PHE A 81 12.34 -8.46 -4.77
N GLU A 82 13.66 -8.30 -4.65
CA GLU A 82 14.37 -8.61 -3.42
C GLU A 82 13.61 -7.96 -2.25
N PRO A 83 13.27 -8.71 -1.19
CA PRO A 83 12.58 -8.15 -0.05
C PRO A 83 13.36 -6.96 0.49
N LYS A 84 12.79 -5.75 0.39
CA LYS A 84 13.40 -4.59 1.03
C LYS A 84 13.34 -4.82 2.53
N LYS A 85 14.49 -4.67 3.20
CA LYS A 85 14.52 -4.55 4.66
C LYS A 85 13.53 -3.48 5.08
N SER A 86 12.73 -3.78 6.09
CA SER A 86 11.82 -2.79 6.65
C SER A 86 12.62 -1.76 7.43
N GLU A 87 12.12 -0.53 7.47
CA GLU A 87 12.71 0.55 8.29
C GLU A 87 12.87 0.13 9.76
N LEU A 88 11.97 -0.73 10.24
CA LEU A 88 12.02 -1.31 11.58
C LEU A 88 13.25 -2.22 11.78
N VAL A 89 13.52 -3.10 10.82
CA VAL A 89 14.72 -3.97 10.86
C VAL A 89 15.98 -3.11 10.82
N ASP A 90 16.00 -2.08 9.97
CA ASP A 90 17.11 -1.12 9.92
C ASP A 90 17.32 -0.39 11.25
N TYR A 91 16.23 -0.02 11.95
CA TYR A 91 16.30 0.64 13.26
C TYR A 91 16.84 -0.29 14.34
N LEU A 92 16.37 -1.55 14.37
CA LEU A 92 16.82 -2.55 15.34
C LEU A 92 18.31 -2.88 15.16
N GLU A 93 18.81 -2.93 13.93
CA GLU A 93 20.23 -3.17 13.64
C GLU A 93 21.14 -1.99 14.00
N LYS A 94 20.66 -0.75 13.86
CA LYS A 94 21.44 0.46 14.24
C LYS A 94 21.72 0.53 15.74
N GLY A 95 21.02 -0.26 16.55
CA GLY A 95 21.13 -0.25 18.00
C GLY A 95 20.71 1.09 18.62
N PRO A 96 20.71 1.22 19.96
CA PRO A 96 20.39 2.49 20.61
C PRO A 96 21.39 3.56 20.17
N GLN A 97 20.90 4.60 19.49
CA GLN A 97 21.66 5.84 19.26
C GLN A 97 22.07 6.36 20.63
N LYS A 98 23.38 6.44 20.89
CA LYS A 98 23.94 7.04 22.10
C LYS A 98 23.78 8.55 21.99
N ASN A 99 22.54 9.04 22.10
CA ASN A 99 22.28 10.45 22.35
C ASN A 99 22.61 10.70 23.81
N GLY A 100 23.91 10.81 24.10
CA GLY A 100 24.41 11.19 25.41
C GLY A 100 23.88 12.59 25.78
N PRO A 101 23.55 12.83 27.06
CA PRO A 101 23.05 14.11 27.51
C PRO A 101 24.23 15.09 27.68
N ASN A 102 24.65 15.76 26.61
CA ASN A 102 25.34 17.05 26.73
C ASN A 102 25.27 17.85 25.41
N ALA A 103 24.16 18.54 25.22
CA ALA A 103 24.17 19.82 24.51
C ALA A 103 23.64 20.86 25.48
N ASN A 104 24.57 21.44 26.27
CA ASN A 104 24.35 22.68 27.01
C ASN A 104 23.62 23.72 26.13
N PRO A 105 22.56 24.39 26.62
CA PRO A 105 22.03 25.57 25.96
C PRO A 105 22.99 26.75 26.26
N SER A 106 24.06 26.89 25.50
CA SER A 106 24.83 28.14 25.49
C SER A 106 24.11 29.16 24.61
N VAL A 107 23.14 29.85 25.22
CA VAL A 107 22.78 31.20 24.81
C VAL A 107 24.03 32.06 24.99
N LYS A 108 24.66 32.48 23.90
CA LYS A 108 25.46 33.71 23.86
C LYS A 108 25.10 34.53 22.64
N THR A 109 24.29 35.53 22.98
CA THR A 109 24.07 36.86 22.41
C THR A 109 25.23 37.46 21.61
N SER A 110 24.81 38.28 20.63
CA SER A 110 25.45 39.50 20.11
C SER A 110 26.46 39.38 18.96
N LYS A 111 25.95 39.79 17.78
CA LYS A 111 26.53 40.70 16.79
C LYS A 111 28.05 40.90 16.83
N GLU A 112 28.72 40.58 15.73
CA GLU A 112 29.55 41.56 15.04
C GLU A 112 29.65 41.25 13.55
N ILE A 113 29.48 42.30 12.75
CA ILE A 113 29.55 42.30 11.30
C ILE A 113 31.00 42.63 10.96
N SER A 114 31.68 41.80 10.17
CA SER A 114 32.88 42.24 9.45
C SER A 114 33.00 41.49 8.13
N LEU A 115 32.73 42.22 7.04
CA LEU A 115 32.97 41.80 5.67
C LEU A 115 34.48 41.91 5.38
N PRO A 116 35.09 40.95 4.67
CA PRO A 116 36.44 41.14 4.15
C PRO A 116 36.43 41.95 2.85
N ILE A 117 37.37 42.88 2.80
CA ILE A 117 37.76 43.75 1.69
C ILE A 117 38.50 42.90 0.63
N SER A 118 38.18 43.12 -0.64
CA SER A 118 39.11 43.01 -1.78
C SER A 118 38.74 44.07 -2.81
#